data_AF-B3RTU0-F1
#
_entry.id   AF-B3RTU0-F1
#
_cell.length_a   1.000
_cell.length_b   1.000
_cell.length_c   1.000
_cell.angle_alpha   90.00
_cell.angle_beta   90.00
_cell.angle_gamma   90.00
#
_symmetry.space_group_name_H-M   'P 1'
#
loop_
_entity.id
_entity.type
_entity.pdbx_description
1 polymer ?
#
loop_
_entity_poly.entity_id
_entity_poly.type
_entity_poly.pdbx_seq_one_letter_code
_entity_poly.pdbx_strand_id
1 'polypeptide(L)'
;MESKYELNPSDLHVSINSLPGLIILQKSSPSNNNHQQGVVYRTRLMAYYCRNDSLPSVCKLYYNIPTFTHTQKTKRRRTRDYNRHTDIIRRFFNSDSDAINYPVGCYSVRIFVDDNQSCLITKDRRRDAYHPIAFLRDNKLIGGLYANFDRYVHPSLSEKVISIDEKPIRSIITAVCLYGYNLKGIDNCENQYPITSATHNLQQDQTIERIKLECDEWHPYEKLIHQTLENMVPFFYVIGKGTMPTLYFHLPIAEYIIVGLQLFLTNYMTRKAFDDYIDYITERSRKHRQWLDNYSSRYNITLITEAPISRLVLERNDEFCLQRFMDGIDVPLSLLNGIDKESGNKIAEHVSQRCWIWLCESQVEPYRSVWRYIKSQKDLHCNEEELYNGYSLISLKYISYIAYLACVKQMEKVGQVLMVQPLDEKQVSVAYKNLLGDKYGGILGFHWMVPIVSNISTMDTLFTLKDYLAPLDNLIENGIIKQCFLESGAAATNLDKNSIVSYTKIKEQLLSKHRYLLTQQIDSIS
;
A
#
# COMPACT_ATOMS: atom_id res chain seq x y z
N MET A 1 -68.76 -1.81 -12.35
CA MET A 1 -67.76 -2.87 -12.56
C MET A 1 -66.52 -2.49 -11.77
N GLU A 2 -66.28 -3.28 -10.74
CA GLU A 2 -65.01 -3.40 -10.00
C GLU A 2 -63.86 -3.72 -10.99
N SER A 3 -62.62 -3.31 -10.72
CA SER A 3 -61.74 -4.13 -9.89
C SER A 3 -60.59 -3.31 -9.31
N LYS A 4 -60.44 -3.45 -7.99
CA LYS A 4 -59.22 -3.19 -7.24
C LYS A 4 -58.20 -4.31 -7.54
N TYR A 5 -56.96 -3.92 -7.76
CA TYR A 5 -55.82 -4.75 -7.41
C TYR A 5 -55.08 -4.03 -6.27
N GLU A 6 -55.35 -4.44 -5.03
CA GLU A 6 -54.52 -4.14 -3.88
C GLU A 6 -53.37 -5.17 -3.86
N LEU A 7 -52.12 -4.69 -3.99
CA LEU A 7 -50.94 -5.51 -3.73
C LEU A 7 -50.70 -5.53 -2.22
N ASN A 8 -50.63 -6.73 -1.66
CA ASN A 8 -50.49 -6.99 -0.23
C ASN A 8 -49.05 -6.66 0.23
N PRO A 9 -48.84 -5.85 1.28
CA PRO A 9 -47.52 -5.50 1.79
C PRO A 9 -46.70 -6.67 2.38
N SER A 10 -47.29 -7.86 2.48
CA SER A 10 -46.65 -9.08 2.98
C SER A 10 -45.70 -9.76 1.98
N ASP A 11 -45.72 -9.36 0.70
CA ASP A 11 -45.09 -10.15 -0.37
C ASP A 11 -43.74 -9.59 -0.86
N LEU A 12 -43.13 -8.67 -0.10
CA LEU A 12 -41.81 -8.12 -0.36
C LEU A 12 -40.85 -8.42 0.79
N HIS A 13 -40.34 -9.65 0.81
CA HIS A 13 -39.14 -9.97 1.58
C HIS A 13 -37.91 -9.35 0.91
N VAL A 14 -37.44 -8.23 1.45
CA VAL A 14 -36.14 -7.64 1.13
C VAL A 14 -35.28 -7.69 2.38
N SER A 15 -34.32 -8.62 2.42
CA SER A 15 -33.31 -8.69 3.48
C SER A 15 -32.34 -7.51 3.33
N ILE A 16 -32.32 -6.62 4.32
CA ILE A 16 -31.46 -5.44 4.33
C ILE A 16 -30.16 -5.79 5.08
N ASN A 17 -29.10 -6.14 4.34
CA ASN A 17 -27.74 -6.23 4.86
C ASN A 17 -26.97 -4.95 4.47
N SER A 18 -26.77 -4.06 5.45
CA SER A 18 -26.04 -2.80 5.29
C SER A 18 -24.76 -2.83 6.11
N LEU A 19 -23.62 -3.01 5.43
CA LEU A 19 -22.28 -3.15 6.01
C LEU A 19 -21.59 -1.77 6.11
N PRO A 20 -20.78 -1.51 7.17
CA PRO A 20 -20.08 -0.25 7.37
C PRO A 20 -18.76 -0.15 6.60
N GLY A 21 -18.57 1.00 5.94
CA GLY A 21 -17.29 1.50 5.45
C GLY A 21 -17.51 2.86 4.78
N LEU A 22 -16.88 3.94 5.28
CA LEU A 22 -16.81 5.25 4.63
C LEU A 22 -15.97 6.29 5.43
N ILE A 23 -15.10 7.06 4.77
CA ILE A 23 -15.11 8.55 4.71
C ILE A 23 -14.19 9.04 3.57
N ILE A 24 -14.77 9.92 2.77
CA ILE A 24 -14.29 10.65 1.59
C ILE A 24 -14.13 12.12 1.94
N LEU A 25 -13.10 12.79 1.42
CA LEU A 25 -12.93 14.23 1.57
C LEU A 25 -12.76 14.90 0.20
N GLN A 26 -13.43 16.02 0.00
CA GLN A 26 -13.37 16.81 -1.24
C GLN A 26 -13.19 18.28 -0.92
N LYS A 27 -12.24 18.93 -1.61
CA LYS A 27 -12.21 20.38 -1.86
C LYS A 27 -12.55 20.59 -3.33
N SER A 28 -13.62 21.32 -3.62
CA SER A 28 -14.01 21.65 -5.00
C SER A 28 -13.46 23.00 -5.40
N SER A 29 -12.72 23.06 -6.52
CA SER A 29 -12.54 24.30 -7.30
C SER A 29 -13.41 24.23 -8.56
N PRO A 30 -14.05 25.35 -8.97
CA PRO A 30 -14.92 25.36 -10.15
C PRO A 30 -14.09 25.39 -11.45
N SER A 31 -14.34 24.44 -12.35
CA SER A 31 -13.89 24.54 -13.75
C SER A 31 -15.03 25.07 -14.62
N ASN A 32 -14.87 26.28 -15.14
CA ASN A 32 -15.72 26.84 -16.18
C ASN A 32 -15.38 26.22 -17.56
N ASN A 33 -16.43 25.96 -18.35
CA ASN A 33 -16.48 25.92 -19.83
C ASN A 33 -15.69 24.77 -20.53
N ASN A 34 -16.09 24.18 -21.66
CA ASN A 34 -17.12 24.47 -22.66
C ASN A 34 -17.44 23.20 -23.49
N HIS A 35 -18.54 23.28 -24.25
CA HIS A 35 -19.16 22.28 -25.12
C HIS A 35 -18.25 21.42 -26.02
N GLN A 36 -18.17 20.11 -25.73
CA GLN A 36 -18.11 19.02 -26.72
C GLN A 36 -18.84 17.81 -26.13
N GLN A 37 -19.65 17.12 -26.94
CA GLN A 37 -20.55 15.97 -26.64
C GLN A 37 -20.19 15.17 -25.37
N GLY A 38 -20.54 15.76 -24.23
CA GLY A 38 -19.90 15.45 -22.97
C GLY A 38 -20.60 14.27 -22.31
N VAL A 39 -19.82 13.25 -21.97
CA VAL A 39 -20.15 12.32 -20.88
C VAL A 39 -20.74 13.15 -19.74
N VAL A 40 -22.00 12.91 -19.42
CA VAL A 40 -22.70 13.62 -18.33
C VAL A 40 -22.12 13.11 -17.01
N TYR A 41 -21.06 13.77 -16.54
CA TYR A 41 -20.56 13.59 -15.18
C TYR A 41 -21.45 14.38 -14.22
N ARG A 42 -22.44 13.70 -13.62
CA ARG A 42 -23.09 14.23 -12.42
C ARG A 42 -22.22 13.89 -11.22
N THR A 43 -21.41 14.85 -10.80
CA THR A 43 -20.61 14.78 -9.57
C THR A 43 -21.30 15.60 -8.49
N ARG A 44 -21.65 15.00 -7.34
CA ARG A 44 -21.89 15.74 -6.08
C ARG A 44 -21.41 14.93 -4.86
N LEU A 45 -20.88 15.70 -3.91
CA LEU A 45 -20.26 15.37 -2.61
C LEU A 45 -21.03 14.38 -1.74
N MET A 46 -20.31 13.76 -0.80
CA MET A 46 -20.85 12.90 0.26
C MET A 46 -20.74 13.53 1.65
N ALA A 47 -21.84 13.43 2.41
CA ALA A 47 -21.99 13.66 3.84
C ALA A 47 -22.94 12.57 4.41
N TYR A 48 -22.87 12.26 5.72
CA TYR A 48 -23.90 11.47 6.40
C TYR A 48 -24.74 12.34 7.35
N TYR A 49 -26.07 12.13 7.26
CA TYR A 49 -27.12 12.77 8.04
C TYR A 49 -27.64 11.85 9.16
N CYS A 50 -28.14 12.46 10.23
CA CYS A 50 -28.68 11.85 11.45
C CYS A 50 -30.22 11.90 11.42
N ARG A 51 -30.91 10.88 11.92
CA ARG A 51 -32.39 10.88 12.01
C ARG A 51 -32.87 11.97 12.98
N ASN A 52 -33.87 12.74 12.55
CA ASN A 52 -34.76 13.53 13.41
C ASN A 52 -36.13 12.82 13.45
N ASP A 53 -36.79 12.79 14.60
CA ASP A 53 -37.77 11.76 14.99
C ASP A 53 -39.17 11.81 14.33
N SER A 54 -39.42 12.56 13.25
CA SER A 54 -40.80 12.92 12.90
C SER A 54 -41.46 12.32 11.66
N LEU A 55 -40.81 11.64 10.69
CA LEU A 55 -41.54 11.03 9.53
C LEU A 55 -40.92 9.75 8.94
N PRO A 56 -41.72 8.75 8.50
CA PRO A 56 -41.23 7.50 7.94
C PRO A 56 -41.06 7.63 6.43
N SER A 57 -39.82 7.61 5.94
CA SER A 57 -39.55 7.35 4.53
C SER A 57 -38.38 6.38 4.41
N VAL A 58 -38.60 5.34 3.61
CA VAL A 58 -37.61 4.30 3.28
C VAL A 58 -36.46 4.95 2.53
N CYS A 59 -35.31 5.08 3.20
CA CYS A 59 -34.10 5.55 2.55
C CYS A 59 -33.47 4.37 1.79
N LYS A 60 -33.81 4.23 0.49
CA LYS A 60 -33.14 3.28 -0.40
C LYS A 60 -31.73 3.79 -0.68
N LEU A 61 -30.74 2.99 -0.26
CA LEU A 61 -29.34 3.21 -0.56
C LEU A 61 -29.08 2.83 -2.02
N TYR A 62 -28.77 3.80 -2.87
CA TYR A 62 -28.31 3.53 -4.23
C TYR A 62 -26.79 3.49 -4.23
N TYR A 63 -26.23 2.31 -4.45
CA TYR A 63 -24.89 2.19 -5.01
C TYR A 63 -24.94 2.78 -6.41
N ASN A 64 -24.29 3.92 -6.62
CA ASN A 64 -23.89 4.32 -7.95
C ASN A 64 -22.46 3.84 -8.17
N ILE A 65 -22.30 2.52 -8.38
CA ILE A 65 -21.27 2.06 -9.34
C ILE A 65 -21.57 2.90 -10.57
N PRO A 66 -20.63 3.63 -11.18
CA PRO A 66 -20.92 4.29 -12.45
C PRO A 66 -21.54 3.22 -13.35
N THR A 67 -22.84 3.33 -13.62
CA THR A 67 -23.44 2.71 -14.78
C THR A 67 -22.91 3.54 -15.94
N PHE A 68 -21.66 3.28 -16.31
CA PHE A 68 -21.46 3.09 -17.73
C PHE A 68 -22.54 2.12 -18.15
N THR A 69 -23.19 2.35 -19.28
CA THR A 69 -23.81 1.26 -20.03
C THR A 69 -22.69 0.26 -20.32
N HIS A 70 -22.43 -0.60 -19.33
CA HIS A 70 -21.34 -1.54 -19.34
C HIS A 70 -21.74 -2.55 -20.40
N THR A 71 -20.93 -2.67 -21.44
CA THR A 71 -21.08 -3.79 -22.38
C THR A 71 -21.13 -5.10 -21.58
N GLN A 72 -21.94 -6.09 -22.00
CA GLN A 72 -22.03 -7.38 -21.30
C GLN A 72 -20.65 -8.03 -21.04
N LYS A 73 -19.67 -7.75 -21.91
CA LYS A 73 -18.26 -8.13 -21.80
C LYS A 73 -17.62 -7.64 -20.49
N THR A 74 -17.97 -6.43 -20.04
CA THR A 74 -17.48 -5.86 -18.78
C THR A 74 -18.08 -6.56 -17.56
N LYS A 75 -19.37 -6.86 -17.55
CA LYS A 75 -19.99 -7.61 -16.44
C LYS A 75 -19.39 -9.01 -16.29
N ARG A 76 -19.25 -9.75 -17.41
CA ARG A 76 -18.68 -11.11 -17.42
C ARG A 76 -17.26 -11.18 -16.89
N ARG A 77 -16.39 -10.25 -17.28
CA ARG A 77 -15.00 -10.24 -16.80
C ARG A 77 -14.90 -9.90 -15.30
N ARG A 78 -15.76 -9.02 -14.77
CA ARG A 78 -15.82 -8.74 -13.31
C ARG A 78 -16.19 -9.97 -12.50
N THR A 79 -17.26 -10.68 -12.91
CA THR A 79 -17.66 -11.94 -12.25
C THR A 79 -16.54 -12.96 -12.30
N ARG A 80 -15.82 -13.07 -13.42
CA ARG A 80 -14.67 -13.98 -13.53
C ARG A 80 -13.54 -13.63 -12.56
N ASP A 81 -13.17 -12.35 -12.47
CA ASP A 81 -12.07 -11.90 -11.61
C ASP A 81 -12.44 -12.08 -10.12
N TYR A 82 -13.68 -11.75 -9.76
CA TYR A 82 -14.24 -12.01 -8.42
C TYR A 82 -14.20 -13.50 -8.07
N ASN A 83 -14.79 -14.35 -8.92
CA ASN A 83 -14.81 -15.80 -8.69
C ASN A 83 -13.39 -16.36 -8.55
N ARG A 84 -12.44 -15.87 -9.35
CA ARG A 84 -11.03 -16.25 -9.26
C ARG A 84 -10.44 -15.90 -7.89
N HIS A 85 -10.68 -14.70 -7.37
CA HIS A 85 -10.17 -14.29 -6.05
C HIS A 85 -10.82 -15.09 -4.92
N THR A 86 -12.15 -15.26 -4.96
CA THR A 86 -12.89 -16.10 -4.02
C THR A 86 -12.39 -17.55 -4.04
N ASP A 87 -12.16 -18.12 -5.22
CA ASP A 87 -11.63 -19.49 -5.37
C ASP A 87 -10.24 -19.63 -4.75
N ILE A 88 -9.38 -18.61 -4.89
CA ILE A 88 -8.06 -18.60 -4.24
C ILE A 88 -8.22 -18.62 -2.73
N ILE A 89 -9.09 -17.77 -2.16
CA ILE A 89 -9.31 -17.71 -0.71
C ILE A 89 -9.88 -19.03 -0.19
N ARG A 90 -10.93 -19.56 -0.83
CA ARG A 90 -11.57 -20.83 -0.46
C ARG A 90 -10.57 -21.98 -0.46
N ARG A 91 -9.74 -22.08 -1.51
CA ARG A 91 -8.68 -23.11 -1.59
C ARG A 91 -7.59 -22.90 -0.54
N PHE A 92 -7.16 -21.66 -0.32
CA PHE A 92 -6.11 -21.36 0.64
C PHE A 92 -6.54 -21.71 2.07
N PHE A 93 -7.77 -21.38 2.47
CA PHE A 93 -8.32 -21.73 3.79
C PHE A 93 -9.00 -23.11 3.83
N ASN A 94 -8.96 -23.87 2.74
CA ASN A 94 -9.61 -25.17 2.59
C ASN A 94 -11.09 -25.17 3.04
N SER A 95 -11.86 -24.20 2.56
CA SER A 95 -13.24 -23.98 2.96
C SER A 95 -14.07 -23.50 1.77
N ASP A 96 -15.19 -24.18 1.50
CA ASP A 96 -16.16 -23.76 0.48
C ASP A 96 -17.24 -22.80 1.04
N SER A 97 -17.21 -22.51 2.34
CA SER A 97 -18.13 -21.58 3.01
C SER A 97 -17.99 -20.14 2.48
N ASP A 98 -19.12 -19.44 2.40
CA ASP A 98 -19.18 -18.00 2.13
C ASP A 98 -18.72 -17.14 3.32
N ALA A 99 -18.67 -17.74 4.50
CA ALA A 99 -18.11 -17.17 5.71
C ALA A 99 -17.05 -18.14 6.24
N ILE A 100 -15.79 -17.87 5.92
CA ILE A 100 -14.65 -18.69 6.34
C ILE A 100 -14.30 -18.24 7.76
N ASN A 101 -14.37 -19.16 8.72
CA ASN A 101 -13.94 -18.94 10.10
C ASN A 101 -12.78 -19.87 10.42
N TYR A 102 -11.61 -19.30 10.69
CA TYR A 102 -10.38 -20.05 10.83
C TYR A 102 -9.72 -19.77 12.19
N PRO A 103 -9.96 -20.63 13.21
CA PRO A 103 -9.45 -20.45 14.57
C PRO A 103 -8.09 -21.11 14.80
N VAL A 104 -7.23 -20.45 15.57
CA VAL A 104 -5.91 -20.91 16.00
C VAL A 104 -5.61 -20.38 17.41
N GLY A 105 -5.65 -21.28 18.41
CA GLY A 105 -5.48 -20.90 19.80
C GLY A 105 -6.58 -19.92 20.27
N CYS A 106 -6.19 -18.82 20.90
CA CYS A 106 -7.13 -17.76 21.28
C CYS A 106 -7.52 -16.84 20.11
N TYR A 107 -6.86 -16.92 18.95
CA TYR A 107 -7.15 -16.05 17.81
C TYR A 107 -8.01 -16.75 16.78
N SER A 108 -8.81 -15.99 16.04
CA SER A 108 -9.44 -16.48 14.81
C SER A 108 -9.58 -15.36 13.78
N VAL A 109 -9.55 -15.76 12.51
CA VAL A 109 -9.80 -14.86 11.38
C VAL A 109 -11.13 -15.27 10.75
N ARG A 110 -12.00 -14.30 10.49
CA ARG A 110 -13.21 -14.50 9.69
C ARG A 110 -13.14 -13.72 8.39
N ILE A 111 -13.41 -14.38 7.27
CA ILE A 111 -13.39 -13.80 5.93
C ILE A 111 -14.74 -14.03 5.29
N PHE A 112 -15.32 -12.97 4.73
CA PHE A 112 -16.61 -13.04 4.04
C PHE A 112 -16.39 -13.00 2.52
N VAL A 113 -16.80 -14.06 1.82
CA VAL A 113 -16.60 -14.26 0.37
C VAL A 113 -17.90 -14.46 -0.42
N ASP A 114 -19.06 -14.15 0.20
CA ASP A 114 -20.39 -14.20 -0.43
C ASP A 114 -20.52 -13.29 -1.66
N ASP A 115 -20.94 -13.87 -2.79
CA ASP A 115 -21.25 -13.21 -4.07
C ASP A 115 -22.23 -12.03 -3.94
N ASN A 116 -23.07 -12.05 -2.89
CA ASN A 116 -24.10 -11.03 -2.63
C ASN A 116 -23.66 -9.90 -1.69
N GLN A 117 -22.45 -9.94 -1.11
CA GLN A 117 -22.05 -8.98 -0.08
C GLN A 117 -20.63 -8.39 -0.27
N SER A 118 -20.59 -7.05 -0.30
CA SER A 118 -19.47 -6.22 0.18
C SER A 118 -18.10 -6.40 -0.42
N CYS A 119 -18.07 -6.70 -1.70
CA CYS A 119 -16.88 -6.50 -2.51
C CYS A 119 -16.74 -5.00 -2.89
N LEU A 120 -15.67 -4.35 -2.43
CA LEU A 120 -15.29 -3.04 -2.97
C LEU A 120 -14.67 -3.23 -4.36
N ILE A 121 -15.43 -2.90 -5.40
CA ILE A 121 -14.95 -2.94 -6.79
C ILE A 121 -14.43 -1.56 -7.18
N THR A 122 -13.14 -1.45 -7.49
CA THR A 122 -12.52 -0.19 -7.90
C THR A 122 -13.01 0.27 -9.28
N LYS A 123 -13.09 1.60 -9.48
CA LYS A 123 -13.63 2.24 -10.70
C LYS A 123 -12.69 2.12 -11.90
N ASP A 124 -11.39 2.00 -11.67
CA ASP A 124 -10.37 1.95 -12.70
C ASP A 124 -10.07 0.54 -13.22
N ARG A 125 -9.38 0.45 -14.37
CA ARG A 125 -9.19 -0.73 -15.26
C ARG A 125 -8.86 -2.12 -14.65
N ARG A 126 -8.70 -2.27 -13.33
CA ARG A 126 -8.21 -3.49 -12.65
C ARG A 126 -9.23 -4.37 -11.92
N ARG A 127 -10.47 -3.93 -11.68
CA ARG A 127 -11.60 -4.80 -11.25
C ARG A 127 -11.26 -5.82 -10.15
N ASP A 128 -10.50 -5.40 -9.15
CA ASP A 128 -10.11 -6.27 -8.04
C ASP A 128 -11.25 -6.39 -7.02
N ALA A 129 -11.32 -7.56 -6.38
CA ALA A 129 -12.31 -7.85 -5.35
C ALA A 129 -11.69 -7.80 -3.94
N TYR A 130 -12.25 -6.98 -3.06
CA TYR A 130 -11.79 -6.86 -1.67
C TYR A 130 -12.82 -7.42 -0.73
N HIS A 131 -12.39 -8.37 0.09
CA HIS A 131 -13.22 -9.07 1.05
C HIS A 131 -13.03 -8.46 2.44
N PRO A 132 -14.12 -8.26 3.21
CA PRO A 132 -14.00 -7.85 4.59
C PRO A 132 -13.45 -9.02 5.43
N ILE A 133 -12.52 -8.69 6.31
CA ILE A 133 -11.82 -9.62 7.19
C ILE A 133 -11.96 -9.12 8.63
N ALA A 134 -12.31 -10.01 9.54
CA ALA A 134 -12.31 -9.76 10.98
C ALA A 134 -11.19 -10.52 11.69
N PHE A 135 -10.59 -9.86 12.67
CA PHE A 135 -9.62 -10.44 13.58
C PHE A 135 -10.28 -10.55 14.96
N LEU A 136 -10.29 -11.77 15.50
CA LEU A 136 -10.94 -12.09 16.75
C LEU A 136 -9.92 -12.64 17.75
N ARG A 137 -10.12 -12.33 19.03
CA ARG A 137 -9.46 -12.98 20.17
C ARG A 137 -10.51 -13.45 21.16
N ASP A 138 -10.51 -14.73 21.50
CA ASP A 138 -11.49 -15.36 22.37
C ASP A 138 -12.93 -15.06 21.90
N ASN A 139 -13.14 -15.13 20.57
CA ASN A 139 -14.36 -14.76 19.85
C ASN A 139 -14.80 -13.28 19.99
N LYS A 140 -13.97 -12.41 20.59
CA LYS A 140 -14.20 -10.97 20.65
C LYS A 140 -13.49 -10.28 19.49
N LEU A 141 -14.19 -9.35 18.87
CA LEU A 141 -13.64 -8.54 17.80
C LEU A 141 -12.54 -7.60 18.31
N ILE A 142 -11.37 -7.69 17.69
CA ILE A 142 -10.21 -6.83 18.04
C ILE A 142 -9.71 -6.00 16.85
N GLY A 143 -10.16 -6.30 15.63
CA GLY A 143 -9.83 -5.53 14.43
C GLY A 143 -10.46 -6.11 13.18
N GLY A 144 -10.19 -5.47 12.05
CA GLY A 144 -10.63 -5.94 10.75
C GLY A 144 -10.18 -5.00 9.64
N LEU A 145 -10.34 -5.39 8.38
CA LEU A 145 -9.96 -4.61 7.21
C LEU A 145 -10.58 -5.19 5.93
N TYR A 146 -10.36 -4.52 4.80
CA TYR A 146 -10.65 -5.07 3.48
C TYR A 146 -9.36 -5.54 2.82
N ALA A 147 -9.35 -6.76 2.28
CA ALA A 147 -8.19 -7.24 1.54
C ALA A 147 -8.57 -8.06 0.30
N ASN A 148 -7.68 -8.01 -0.67
CA ASN A 148 -7.66 -8.85 -1.84
C ASN A 148 -6.57 -9.91 -1.67
N PHE A 149 -6.92 -11.17 -1.91
CA PHE A 149 -5.95 -12.25 -2.07
C PHE A 149 -5.78 -12.55 -3.55
N ASP A 150 -4.54 -12.55 -4.02
CA ASP A 150 -4.21 -12.98 -5.37
C ASP A 150 -2.96 -13.86 -5.33
N ARG A 151 -2.74 -14.58 -6.43
CA ARG A 151 -1.54 -15.38 -6.59
C ARG A 151 -0.75 -14.92 -7.81
N TYR A 152 0.49 -14.57 -7.55
CA TYR A 152 1.41 -14.02 -8.53
C TYR A 152 2.35 -15.13 -8.99
N VAL A 153 1.84 -15.93 -9.92
CA VAL A 153 2.53 -17.04 -10.58
C VAL A 153 2.70 -16.69 -12.06
N HIS A 154 3.88 -16.98 -12.61
CA HIS A 154 4.14 -16.78 -14.03
C HIS A 154 3.18 -17.63 -14.90
N PRO A 155 2.65 -17.12 -16.02
CA PRO A 155 1.64 -17.84 -16.81
C PRO A 155 2.05 -19.25 -17.29
N SER A 156 3.34 -19.51 -17.46
CA SER A 156 3.86 -20.83 -17.85
C SER A 156 3.81 -21.88 -16.73
N LEU A 157 3.65 -21.47 -15.47
CA LEU A 157 3.63 -22.36 -14.33
C LEU A 157 2.18 -22.72 -13.96
N SER A 158 1.82 -23.99 -14.12
CA SER A 158 0.55 -24.56 -13.61
C SER A 158 0.68 -24.89 -12.12
N GLU A 159 0.81 -23.86 -11.31
CA GLU A 159 1.00 -24.01 -9.89
C GLU A 159 -0.40 -24.00 -9.21
N LYS A 160 -0.74 -25.00 -8.37
CA LYS A 160 -2.02 -25.04 -7.63
C LYS A 160 -1.92 -24.27 -6.30
N VAL A 161 -3.03 -23.64 -5.88
CA VAL A 161 -3.08 -22.94 -4.57
C VAL A 161 -2.98 -24.02 -3.49
N ILE A 162 -1.95 -23.93 -2.65
CA ILE A 162 -1.71 -24.88 -1.57
C ILE A 162 -2.44 -24.37 -0.33
N SER A 163 -3.19 -25.24 0.34
CA SER A 163 -3.93 -24.86 1.53
C SER A 163 -2.98 -24.52 2.68
N ILE A 164 -3.46 -23.68 3.58
CA ILE A 164 -2.73 -23.26 4.77
C ILE A 164 -2.55 -24.40 5.78
N ASP A 165 -3.44 -25.39 5.74
CA ASP A 165 -3.33 -26.62 6.53
C ASP A 165 -2.20 -27.51 6.02
N GLU A 166 -2.03 -27.61 4.71
CA GLU A 166 -0.96 -28.38 4.07
C GLU A 166 0.39 -27.68 4.22
N LYS A 167 0.42 -26.37 3.95
CA LYS A 167 1.66 -25.59 3.98
C LYS A 167 1.41 -24.20 4.58
N PRO A 168 1.67 -23.99 5.88
CA PRO A 168 1.44 -22.70 6.52
C PRO A 168 2.36 -21.60 5.99
N ILE A 169 1.97 -20.35 6.22
CA ILE A 169 2.85 -19.21 5.95
C ILE A 169 3.97 -19.20 7.00
N ARG A 170 5.23 -19.20 6.55
CA ARG A 170 6.41 -19.13 7.45
C ARG A 170 7.20 -17.83 7.28
N SER A 171 7.04 -17.18 6.13
CA SER A 171 7.69 -15.92 5.82
C SER A 171 6.66 -14.92 5.29
N ILE A 172 6.62 -13.75 5.91
CA ILE A 172 5.81 -12.61 5.47
C ILE A 172 6.77 -11.54 4.98
N ILE A 173 6.48 -10.93 3.85
CA ILE A 173 7.21 -9.77 3.34
C ILE A 173 6.30 -8.56 3.22
N THR A 174 6.76 -7.44 3.76
CA THR A 174 6.05 -6.16 3.72
C THR A 174 7.05 -5.01 3.59
N ALA A 175 6.58 -3.79 3.42
CA ALA A 175 7.40 -2.60 3.28
C ALA A 175 6.72 -1.37 3.89
N VAL A 176 7.52 -0.33 4.09
CA VAL A 176 7.04 1.02 4.38
C VAL A 176 7.72 2.01 3.45
N CYS A 177 7.01 3.07 3.10
CA CYS A 177 7.63 4.22 2.48
C CYS A 177 8.33 5.05 3.56
N LEU A 178 9.62 5.38 3.36
CA LEU A 178 10.28 6.41 4.16
C LEU A 178 9.71 7.76 3.70
N TYR A 179 9.22 8.61 4.60
CA TYR A 179 8.76 9.99 4.29
C TYR A 179 7.46 10.19 3.51
N GLY A 180 6.95 9.25 2.72
CA GLY A 180 5.80 9.54 1.86
C GLY A 180 6.12 10.70 0.90
N TYR A 181 5.43 11.84 1.05
CA TYR A 181 5.78 13.07 0.31
C TYR A 181 6.45 14.16 1.17
N ASN A 182 6.66 13.90 2.46
CA ASN A 182 7.13 14.86 3.47
C ASN A 182 8.51 15.48 3.14
N LEU A 183 9.35 14.73 2.45
CA LEU A 183 10.69 15.16 2.07
C LEU A 183 10.63 15.98 0.77
N LYS A 184 10.99 17.26 0.87
CA LYS A 184 10.95 18.24 -0.22
C LYS A 184 12.32 18.75 -0.61
N GLY A 185 12.52 18.91 -1.91
CA GLY A 185 13.58 19.76 -2.47
C GLY A 185 13.02 21.14 -2.76
N ILE A 186 13.81 22.18 -2.48
CA ILE A 186 13.54 23.55 -2.87
C ILE A 186 14.55 23.92 -3.95
N ASP A 187 14.07 24.31 -5.14
CA ASP A 187 14.93 24.72 -6.25
C ASP A 187 15.45 26.16 -6.09
N ASN A 188 16.36 26.56 -6.97
CA ASN A 188 16.90 27.91 -7.12
C ASN A 188 15.84 28.99 -7.44
N CYS A 189 14.61 28.59 -7.76
CA CYS A 189 13.46 29.45 -8.01
C CYS A 189 12.46 29.45 -6.84
N GLU A 190 12.84 28.90 -5.68
CA GLU A 190 12.01 28.72 -4.47
C GLU A 190 10.79 27.80 -4.64
N ASN A 191 10.72 27.04 -5.74
CA ASN A 191 9.67 26.05 -5.95
C ASN A 191 9.95 24.78 -5.12
N GLN A 192 8.89 24.17 -4.60
CA GLN A 192 8.98 22.99 -3.72
C GLN A 192 8.45 21.73 -4.39
N TYR A 193 9.23 20.66 -4.35
CA TYR A 193 8.91 19.40 -5.01
C TYR A 193 9.13 18.19 -4.09
N PRO A 194 8.25 17.17 -4.11
CA PRO A 194 8.55 15.90 -3.46
C PRO A 194 9.74 15.21 -4.13
N ILE A 195 10.78 14.90 -3.36
CA ILE A 195 12.02 14.25 -3.85
C ILE A 195 12.04 12.74 -3.54
N THR A 196 10.86 12.17 -3.35
CA THR A 196 10.64 10.74 -3.09
C THR A 196 10.20 9.99 -4.35
N SER A 197 9.72 10.70 -5.38
CA SER A 197 9.37 10.14 -6.69
C SER A 197 10.50 10.33 -7.70
N ALA A 198 10.91 9.24 -8.35
CA ALA A 198 11.93 9.29 -9.40
C ALA A 198 11.39 9.84 -10.75
N THR A 199 10.09 10.12 -10.84
CA THR A 199 9.44 10.60 -12.07
C THR A 199 9.36 12.11 -12.17
N HIS A 200 9.90 12.86 -11.19
CA HIS A 200 9.88 14.31 -11.26
C HIS A 200 10.99 14.81 -12.18
N ASN A 201 10.61 15.24 -13.39
CA ASN A 201 11.51 15.85 -14.34
C ASN A 201 11.73 17.32 -13.95
N LEU A 202 12.84 17.60 -13.28
CA LEU A 202 13.32 18.97 -13.12
C LEU A 202 13.71 19.52 -14.49
N GLN A 203 13.39 20.79 -14.75
CA GLN A 203 13.82 21.46 -15.98
C GLN A 203 15.35 21.59 -16.01
N GLN A 204 15.91 21.80 -17.19
CA GLN A 204 17.36 21.74 -17.43
C GLN A 204 18.17 22.76 -16.59
N ASP A 205 17.51 23.82 -16.14
CA ASP A 205 18.01 24.96 -15.36
C ASP A 205 17.57 24.95 -13.88
N GLN A 206 16.76 23.97 -13.47
CA GLN A 206 16.35 23.81 -12.09
C GLN A 206 17.37 22.99 -11.31
N THR A 207 17.81 23.53 -10.17
CA THR A 207 18.71 22.84 -9.25
C THR A 207 18.16 22.93 -7.83
N ILE A 208 18.07 21.79 -7.15
CA ILE A 208 17.68 21.72 -5.75
C ILE A 208 18.82 22.26 -4.88
N GLU A 209 18.58 23.39 -4.22
CA GLU A 209 19.55 24.07 -3.37
C GLU A 209 19.37 23.75 -1.88
N ARG A 210 18.15 23.35 -1.48
CA ARG A 210 17.83 23.05 -0.07
C ARG A 210 16.87 21.87 0.05
N ILE A 211 16.99 21.15 1.17
CA ILE A 211 16.06 20.09 1.56
C ILE A 211 15.25 20.54 2.76
N LYS A 212 13.97 20.21 2.75
CA LYS A 212 13.05 20.55 3.82
C LYS A 212 12.12 19.38 4.12
N LEU A 213 11.86 19.14 5.40
CA LEU A 213 10.71 18.37 5.84
C LEU A 213 9.50 19.28 5.97
N GLU A 214 8.35 18.86 5.47
CA GLU A 214 7.08 19.54 5.79
C GLU A 214 6.71 19.36 7.26
N CYS A 215 7.11 18.25 7.88
CA CYS A 215 6.92 17.93 9.28
C CYS A 215 8.05 17.06 9.85
N ASP A 216 8.54 17.37 11.06
CA ASP A 216 9.58 16.60 11.75
C ASP A 216 9.05 15.28 12.34
N GLU A 217 7.73 15.17 12.51
CA GLU A 217 7.05 13.97 12.96
C GLU A 217 6.88 12.92 11.84
N TRP A 218 6.36 11.76 12.21
CA TRP A 218 5.88 10.74 11.30
C TRP A 218 4.83 11.30 10.35
N HIS A 219 5.02 11.07 9.06
CA HIS A 219 3.99 11.40 8.08
C HIS A 219 2.75 10.50 8.35
N PRO A 220 1.50 11.00 8.28
CA PRO A 220 0.30 10.22 8.58
C PRO A 220 0.20 8.87 7.86
N TYR A 221 0.70 8.77 6.63
CA TYR A 221 0.79 7.48 5.93
C TYR A 221 1.71 6.46 6.61
N GLU A 222 2.85 6.92 7.16
CA GLU A 222 3.76 6.05 7.93
C GLU A 222 3.04 5.56 9.18
N LYS A 223 2.38 6.46 9.92
CA LYS A 223 1.55 6.13 11.09
C LYS A 223 0.45 5.11 10.74
N LEU A 224 -0.19 5.28 9.59
CA LEU A 224 -1.24 4.38 9.09
C LEU A 224 -0.71 2.96 8.81
N ILE A 225 0.45 2.84 8.17
CA ILE A 225 1.10 1.55 7.91
C ILE A 225 1.47 0.88 9.23
N HIS A 226 2.08 1.62 10.16
CA HIS A 226 2.42 1.12 11.50
C HIS A 226 1.19 0.56 12.23
N GLN A 227 0.10 1.35 12.28
CA GLN A 227 -1.16 0.95 12.90
C GLN A 227 -1.77 -0.29 12.22
N THR A 228 -1.65 -0.39 10.90
CA THR A 228 -2.19 -1.52 10.12
C THR A 228 -1.41 -2.80 10.44
N LEU A 229 -0.08 -2.74 10.51
CA LEU A 229 0.76 -3.88 10.87
C LEU A 229 0.44 -4.40 12.27
N GLU A 230 0.29 -3.52 13.25
CA GLU A 230 -0.14 -3.90 14.61
C GLU A 230 -1.50 -4.62 14.60
N ASN A 231 -2.45 -4.14 13.81
CA ASN A 231 -3.77 -4.78 13.67
C ASN A 231 -3.72 -6.13 12.95
N MET A 232 -2.69 -6.41 12.15
CA MET A 232 -2.52 -7.66 11.41
C MET A 232 -1.84 -8.77 12.20
N VAL A 233 -1.27 -8.50 13.37
CA VAL A 233 -0.60 -9.53 14.19
C VAL A 233 -1.47 -10.78 14.43
N PRO A 234 -2.77 -10.67 14.77
CA PRO A 234 -3.64 -11.85 14.90
C PRO A 234 -3.75 -12.64 13.60
N PHE A 235 -3.85 -11.96 12.47
CA PHE A 235 -3.88 -12.60 11.15
C PHE A 235 -2.59 -13.37 10.88
N PHE A 236 -1.42 -12.77 11.16
CA PHE A 236 -0.11 -13.41 10.99
C PHE A 236 0.03 -14.68 11.83
N TYR A 237 -0.41 -14.63 13.09
CA TYR A 237 -0.40 -15.81 13.96
C TYR A 237 -1.32 -16.93 13.45
N VAL A 238 -2.51 -16.56 12.97
CA VAL A 238 -3.47 -17.51 12.41
C VAL A 238 -2.93 -18.17 11.13
N ILE A 239 -2.35 -17.39 10.21
CA ILE A 239 -1.82 -17.94 8.96
C ILE A 239 -0.53 -18.75 9.13
N GLY A 240 0.19 -18.51 10.23
CA GLY A 240 1.33 -19.32 10.67
C GLY A 240 0.93 -20.55 11.50
N LYS A 241 -0.37 -20.88 11.59
CA LYS A 241 -0.90 -22.02 12.35
C LYS A 241 -0.46 -22.02 13.81
N GLY A 242 -0.39 -20.84 14.42
CA GLY A 242 -0.08 -20.67 15.84
C GLY A 242 1.42 -20.49 16.09
N THR A 243 2.23 -20.47 15.04
CA THR A 243 3.59 -19.94 15.10
C THR A 243 3.61 -18.57 14.45
N MET A 244 4.30 -17.61 15.04
CA MET A 244 4.50 -16.32 14.39
C MET A 244 5.44 -16.48 13.18
N PRO A 245 5.02 -16.10 11.96
CA PRO A 245 5.91 -16.13 10.79
C PRO A 245 7.07 -15.14 10.95
N THR A 246 8.19 -15.42 10.28
CA THR A 246 9.29 -14.45 10.16
C THR A 246 8.82 -13.29 9.28
N LEU A 247 8.96 -12.06 9.79
CA LEU A 247 8.62 -10.84 9.07
C LEU A 247 9.87 -10.26 8.40
N TYR A 248 9.90 -10.32 7.08
CA TYR A 248 10.86 -9.64 6.22
C TYR A 248 10.33 -8.25 5.91
N PHE A 249 10.90 -7.24 6.55
CA PHE A 249 10.44 -5.86 6.44
C PHE A 249 11.39 -5.07 5.56
N HIS A 250 10.92 -4.64 4.40
CA HIS A 250 11.71 -3.82 3.50
C HIS A 250 11.70 -2.36 3.95
N LEU A 251 12.85 -1.89 4.43
CA LEU A 251 13.09 -0.49 4.77
C LEU A 251 13.97 0.14 3.68
N PRO A 252 13.42 1.01 2.80
CA PRO A 252 14.05 1.36 1.53
C PRO A 252 15.20 2.39 1.63
N ILE A 253 16.10 2.28 2.60
CA ILE A 253 17.13 3.32 2.85
C ILE A 253 18.06 3.49 1.65
N ALA A 254 18.58 2.39 1.12
CA ALA A 254 19.52 2.41 0.01
C ALA A 254 18.87 2.98 -1.26
N GLU A 255 17.60 2.67 -1.48
CA GLU A 255 16.79 3.15 -2.59
C GLU A 255 16.62 4.68 -2.54
N TYR A 256 16.45 5.24 -1.34
CA TYR A 256 16.41 6.69 -1.13
C TYR A 256 17.79 7.32 -1.38
N ILE A 257 18.87 6.74 -0.86
CA ILE A 257 20.24 7.23 -1.12
C ILE A 257 20.55 7.23 -2.62
N ILE A 258 20.18 6.16 -3.33
CA ILE A 258 20.34 6.02 -4.78
C ILE A 258 19.61 7.14 -5.54
N VAL A 259 18.41 7.54 -5.10
CA VAL A 259 17.66 8.67 -5.69
C VAL A 259 18.39 9.98 -5.47
N GLY A 260 18.81 10.27 -4.23
CA GLY A 260 19.56 11.49 -3.92
C GLY A 260 20.88 11.56 -4.70
N LEU A 261 21.62 10.44 -4.75
CA LEU A 261 22.89 10.35 -5.46
C LEU A 261 22.71 10.55 -6.96
N GLN A 262 21.66 9.98 -7.57
CA GLN A 262 21.34 10.24 -8.97
C GLN A 262 21.11 11.74 -9.22
N LEU A 263 20.31 12.41 -8.38
CA LEU A 263 20.01 13.84 -8.53
C LEU A 263 21.28 14.70 -8.37
N PHE A 264 22.12 14.36 -7.39
CA PHE A 264 23.40 15.04 -7.17
C PHE A 264 24.36 14.86 -8.34
N LEU A 265 24.60 13.62 -8.77
CA LEU A 265 25.52 13.31 -9.87
C LEU A 265 25.07 13.91 -11.21
N THR A 266 23.78 14.16 -11.39
CA THR A 266 23.25 14.78 -12.61
C THR A 266 23.10 16.30 -12.52
N ASN A 267 23.66 16.91 -11.46
CA ASN A 267 23.63 18.34 -11.16
C ASN A 267 22.21 18.93 -10.99
N TYR A 268 21.23 18.10 -10.66
CA TYR A 268 19.90 18.53 -10.25
C TYR A 268 19.80 18.83 -8.75
N MET A 269 20.84 18.53 -7.97
CA MET A 269 20.90 18.79 -6.55
C MET A 269 22.30 19.29 -6.20
N THR A 270 22.38 20.40 -5.45
CA THR A 270 23.66 20.90 -4.95
C THR A 270 24.26 19.94 -3.93
N ARG A 271 25.58 20.02 -3.70
CA ARG A 271 26.25 19.20 -2.68
C ARG A 271 25.64 19.40 -1.29
N LYS A 272 25.40 20.66 -0.90
CA LYS A 272 24.80 20.99 0.39
C LYS A 272 23.42 20.34 0.55
N ALA A 273 22.55 20.47 -0.46
CA ALA A 273 21.25 19.82 -0.44
C ALA A 273 21.36 18.30 -0.39
N PHE A 274 22.34 17.71 -1.07
CA PHE A 274 22.56 16.28 -1.01
C PHE A 274 23.01 15.80 0.37
N ASP A 275 23.91 16.52 1.04
CA ASP A 275 24.32 16.20 2.41
C ASP A 275 23.11 16.29 3.37
N ASP A 276 22.33 17.39 3.31
CA ASP A 276 21.09 17.55 4.09
C ASP A 276 20.10 16.40 3.83
N TYR A 277 19.96 15.97 2.57
CA TYR A 277 19.09 14.86 2.17
C TYR A 277 19.50 13.57 2.87
N ILE A 278 20.79 13.23 2.85
CA ILE A 278 21.31 12.00 3.46
C ILE A 278 21.10 12.02 4.98
N ASP A 279 21.29 13.16 5.64
CA ASP A 279 21.06 13.31 7.07
C ASP A 279 19.60 13.04 7.43
N TYR A 280 18.66 13.60 6.66
CA TYR A 280 17.25 13.29 6.81
C TYR A 280 17.00 11.78 6.64
N ILE A 281 17.43 11.16 5.53
CA ILE A 281 17.20 9.72 5.30
C ILE A 281 17.70 8.87 6.48
N THR A 282 18.90 9.18 6.96
CA THR A 282 19.54 8.48 8.09
C THR A 282 18.71 8.61 9.37
N GLU A 283 18.34 9.83 9.76
CA GLU A 283 17.59 10.07 10.98
C GLU A 283 16.21 9.40 10.98
N ARG A 284 15.44 9.49 9.89
CA ARG A 284 14.13 8.83 9.78
C ARG A 284 14.24 7.31 9.76
N SER A 285 15.28 6.78 9.14
CA SER A 285 15.52 5.35 9.14
C SER A 285 15.78 4.81 10.54
N ARG A 286 16.51 5.58 11.37
CA ARG A 286 16.74 5.27 12.79
C ARG A 286 15.42 5.24 13.55
N LYS A 287 14.53 6.22 13.35
CA LYS A 287 13.19 6.23 13.95
C LYS A 287 12.37 4.99 13.56
N HIS A 288 12.40 4.56 12.29
CA HIS A 288 11.68 3.35 11.82
C HIS A 288 12.25 2.09 12.45
N ARG A 289 13.57 1.95 12.51
CA ARG A 289 14.24 0.81 13.16
C ARG A 289 13.85 0.71 14.63
N GLN A 290 13.89 1.81 15.37
CA GLN A 290 13.47 1.83 16.77
C GLN A 290 11.99 1.42 16.94
N TRP A 291 11.10 1.89 16.07
CA TRP A 291 9.70 1.45 16.09
C TRP A 291 9.57 -0.05 15.80
N LEU A 292 10.30 -0.54 14.79
CA LEU A 292 10.31 -1.93 14.38
C LEU A 292 10.88 -2.87 15.46
N ASP A 293 11.93 -2.46 16.18
CA ASP A 293 12.52 -3.21 17.30
C ASP A 293 11.53 -3.31 18.47
N ASN A 294 10.80 -2.23 18.74
CA ASN A 294 9.74 -2.23 19.74
C ASN A 294 8.56 -3.12 19.32
N TYR A 295 8.18 -3.06 18.03
CA TYR A 295 7.13 -3.90 17.44
C TYR A 295 7.50 -5.39 17.52
N SER A 296 8.70 -5.75 17.09
CA SER A 296 9.19 -7.14 17.11
C SER A 296 9.23 -7.70 18.52
N SER A 297 9.74 -6.93 19.48
CA SER A 297 9.81 -7.29 20.89
C SER A 297 8.41 -7.43 21.52
N ARG A 298 7.51 -6.50 21.26
CA ARG A 298 6.15 -6.48 21.82
C ARG A 298 5.31 -7.68 21.39
N TYR A 299 5.44 -8.09 20.13
CA TYR A 299 4.63 -9.16 19.54
C TYR A 299 5.38 -10.48 19.34
N ASN A 300 6.62 -10.58 19.83
CA ASN A 300 7.49 -11.73 19.66
C ASN A 300 7.60 -12.18 18.18
N ILE A 301 7.89 -11.22 17.31
CA ILE A 301 8.04 -11.43 15.86
C ILE A 301 9.52 -11.48 15.54
N THR A 302 9.97 -12.55 14.88
CA THR A 302 11.29 -12.57 14.25
C THR A 302 11.28 -11.60 13.07
N LEU A 303 12.00 -10.49 13.20
CA LEU A 303 12.05 -9.41 12.22
C LEU A 303 13.40 -9.40 11.48
N ILE A 304 13.36 -9.31 10.15
CA ILE A 304 14.54 -9.13 9.29
C ILE A 304 14.33 -7.87 8.45
N THR A 305 15.15 -6.84 8.68
CA THR A 305 15.06 -5.55 7.95
C THR A 305 16.06 -5.41 6.81
N GLU A 306 16.93 -6.40 6.62
CA GLU A 306 18.04 -6.34 5.66
C GLU A 306 17.59 -6.80 4.27
N ALA A 307 17.31 -5.86 3.38
CA ALA A 307 17.21 -6.19 1.95
C ALA A 307 18.63 -6.31 1.33
N PRO A 308 18.78 -6.97 0.17
CA PRO A 308 20.10 -7.27 -0.37
C PRO A 308 20.90 -6.00 -0.71
N ILE A 309 20.20 -5.00 -1.25
CA ILE A 309 20.77 -3.67 -1.55
C ILE A 309 21.04 -2.86 -0.28
N SER A 310 20.30 -3.13 0.81
CA SER A 310 20.50 -2.46 2.10
C SER A 310 21.88 -2.74 2.69
N ARG A 311 22.50 -3.88 2.36
CA ARG A 311 23.88 -4.21 2.77
C ARG A 311 24.95 -3.30 2.17
N LEU A 312 24.62 -2.51 1.14
CA LEU A 312 25.49 -1.43 0.69
C LEU A 312 25.61 -0.31 1.74
N VAL A 313 24.59 -0.16 2.59
CA VAL A 313 24.44 1.02 3.46
C VAL A 313 24.46 0.66 4.94
N LEU A 314 24.13 -0.60 5.29
CA LEU A 314 23.70 -0.95 6.65
C LEU A 314 24.54 -2.09 7.24
N GLU A 315 25.58 -1.72 7.98
CA GLU A 315 26.09 -2.49 9.11
C GLU A 315 26.08 -1.61 10.37
N ARG A 316 24.91 -1.56 11.04
CA ARG A 316 24.64 -0.83 12.31
C ARG A 316 24.75 0.71 12.27
N ASN A 317 24.02 1.35 13.21
CA ASN A 317 23.94 2.79 13.51
C ASN A 317 25.21 3.51 13.07
N ASP A 318 25.20 4.52 12.19
CA ASP A 318 26.31 5.50 12.08
C ASP A 318 26.00 6.65 11.08
N GLU A 319 26.60 7.82 11.36
CA GLU A 319 26.59 9.10 10.64
C GLU A 319 27.21 9.06 9.22
N PHE A 320 27.57 7.88 8.68
CA PHE A 320 28.39 7.73 7.47
C PHE A 320 27.76 6.89 6.36
N CYS A 321 26.43 6.99 6.16
CA CYS A 321 25.71 6.17 5.18
C CYS A 321 26.22 6.30 3.74
N LEU A 322 26.57 7.51 3.28
CA LEU A 322 27.08 7.73 1.92
C LEU A 322 28.50 7.16 1.73
N GLN A 323 29.41 7.43 2.67
CA GLN A 323 30.78 6.91 2.61
C GLN A 323 30.76 5.38 2.54
N ARG A 324 29.98 4.72 3.42
CA ARG A 324 29.85 3.25 3.40
C ARG A 324 29.24 2.72 2.11
N PHE A 325 28.22 3.40 1.56
CA PHE A 325 27.66 3.04 0.26
C PHE A 325 28.74 3.04 -0.82
N MET A 326 29.52 4.11 -0.88
CA MET A 326 30.55 4.31 -1.90
C MET A 326 31.75 3.36 -1.72
N ASP A 327 32.18 3.13 -0.48
CA ASP A 327 33.19 2.11 -0.14
C ASP A 327 32.71 0.71 -0.50
N GLY A 328 31.45 0.40 -0.22
CA GLY A 328 30.84 -0.90 -0.51
C GLY A 328 30.84 -1.27 -2.00
N ILE A 329 30.92 -0.28 -2.89
CA ILE A 329 31.00 -0.47 -4.35
C ILE A 329 32.40 -0.14 -4.93
N ASP A 330 33.39 0.09 -4.08
CA ASP A 330 34.75 0.55 -4.40
C ASP A 330 34.78 1.80 -5.29
N VAL A 331 33.95 2.81 -4.98
CA VAL A 331 33.97 4.10 -5.68
C VAL A 331 34.49 5.18 -4.72
N PRO A 332 35.64 5.81 -5.01
CA PRO A 332 36.19 6.85 -4.13
C PRO A 332 35.25 8.06 -3.98
N LEU A 333 35.01 8.52 -2.75
CA LEU A 333 34.24 9.75 -2.51
C LEU A 333 34.82 10.99 -3.19
N SER A 334 36.13 11.01 -3.46
CA SER A 334 36.78 12.11 -4.17
C SER A 334 36.22 12.34 -5.57
N LEU A 335 35.62 11.32 -6.20
CA LEU A 335 34.92 11.45 -7.48
C LEU A 335 33.66 12.33 -7.38
N LEU A 336 33.17 12.58 -6.17
CA LEU A 336 32.02 13.45 -5.92
C LEU A 336 32.37 14.95 -5.85
N ASN A 337 33.65 15.32 -5.98
CA ASN A 337 34.09 16.70 -5.84
C ASN A 337 34.18 17.41 -7.20
N GLY A 338 33.50 18.56 -7.34
CA GLY A 338 33.63 19.44 -8.50
C GLY A 338 33.08 18.85 -9.81
N ILE A 339 31.91 18.20 -9.74
CA ILE A 339 31.30 17.49 -10.88
C ILE A 339 30.60 18.48 -11.83
N ASP A 340 31.07 18.57 -13.08
CA ASP A 340 30.29 19.15 -14.18
C ASP A 340 29.22 18.17 -14.69
N LYS A 341 28.25 18.63 -15.48
CA LYS A 341 27.08 17.83 -15.88
C LYS A 341 27.43 16.62 -16.77
N GLU A 342 28.42 16.75 -17.64
CA GLU A 342 28.83 15.66 -18.54
C GLU A 342 29.61 14.58 -17.77
N SER A 343 30.54 15.02 -16.92
CA SER A 343 31.28 14.18 -15.99
C SER A 343 30.34 13.47 -15.02
N GLY A 344 29.30 14.15 -14.56
CA GLY A 344 28.31 13.63 -13.64
C GLY A 344 27.48 12.45 -14.17
N ASN A 345 27.03 12.53 -15.42
CA ASN A 345 26.35 11.40 -16.06
C ASN A 345 27.25 10.16 -16.17
N LYS A 346 28.53 10.35 -16.54
CA LYS A 346 29.52 9.27 -16.62
C LYS A 346 29.79 8.65 -15.24
N ILE A 347 29.87 9.48 -14.19
CA ILE A 347 30.03 9.00 -12.82
C ILE A 347 28.79 8.23 -12.37
N ALA A 348 27.57 8.71 -12.65
CA ALA A 348 26.33 8.00 -12.32
C ALA A 348 26.24 6.63 -13.00
N GLU A 349 26.64 6.55 -14.27
CA GLU A 349 26.74 5.28 -15.00
C GLU A 349 27.78 4.36 -14.33
N HIS A 350 28.97 4.88 -14.01
CA HIS A 350 30.01 4.11 -13.34
C HIS A 350 29.54 3.57 -11.98
N VAL A 351 28.97 4.42 -11.11
CA VAL A 351 28.42 4.04 -9.82
C VAL A 351 27.37 2.94 -10.00
N SER A 352 26.45 3.10 -10.94
CA SER A 352 25.43 2.10 -11.22
C SER A 352 26.01 0.76 -11.68
N GLN A 353 27.00 0.77 -12.58
CA GLN A 353 27.71 -0.44 -13.01
C GLN A 353 28.38 -1.13 -11.82
N ARG A 354 29.02 -0.36 -10.93
CA ARG A 354 29.65 -0.89 -9.70
C ARG A 354 28.63 -1.50 -8.74
N CYS A 355 27.47 -0.86 -8.55
CA CYS A 355 26.35 -1.44 -7.81
C CYS A 355 25.92 -2.79 -8.41
N TRP A 356 25.73 -2.87 -9.72
CA TRP A 356 25.34 -4.12 -10.39
C TRP A 356 26.39 -5.22 -10.25
N ILE A 357 27.68 -4.89 -10.39
CA ILE A 357 28.79 -5.82 -10.16
C ILE A 357 28.73 -6.35 -8.74
N TRP A 358 28.66 -5.48 -7.74
CA TRP A 358 28.59 -5.88 -6.34
C TRP A 358 27.38 -6.77 -6.04
N LEU A 359 26.19 -6.41 -6.54
CA LEU A 359 24.96 -7.19 -6.37
C LEU A 359 25.09 -8.60 -6.99
N CYS A 360 25.80 -8.73 -8.12
CA CYS A 360 25.97 -9.99 -8.85
C CYS A 360 27.17 -10.83 -8.38
N GLU A 361 28.16 -10.23 -7.72
CA GLU A 361 29.46 -10.87 -7.47
C GLU A 361 29.84 -10.91 -5.99
N SER A 362 29.59 -9.83 -5.26
CA SER A 362 30.01 -9.68 -3.87
C SER A 362 28.98 -10.18 -2.86
N GLN A 363 27.71 -10.34 -3.26
CA GLN A 363 26.66 -10.91 -2.41
C GLN A 363 26.91 -12.37 -2.06
N VAL A 364 26.35 -12.86 -0.94
CA VAL A 364 26.30 -14.30 -0.63
C VAL A 364 25.08 -14.96 -1.27
N GLU A 365 25.09 -16.28 -1.43
CA GLU A 365 23.88 -17.01 -1.81
C GLU A 365 22.81 -16.93 -0.71
N PRO A 366 21.51 -16.91 -1.02
CA PRO A 366 20.92 -16.96 -2.37
C PRO A 366 20.87 -15.63 -3.13
N TYR A 367 21.18 -14.52 -2.46
CA TYR A 367 21.03 -13.16 -3.00
C TYR A 367 21.76 -12.97 -4.33
N ARG A 368 23.01 -13.45 -4.40
CA ARG A 368 23.83 -13.41 -5.63
C ARG A 368 23.14 -14.03 -6.83
N SER A 369 22.55 -15.23 -6.67
CA SER A 369 21.88 -15.93 -7.77
C SER A 369 20.65 -15.20 -8.29
N VAL A 370 19.91 -14.50 -7.43
CA VAL A 370 18.75 -13.67 -7.80
C VAL A 370 19.18 -12.50 -8.66
N TRP A 371 20.19 -11.73 -8.23
CA TRP A 371 20.69 -10.59 -8.99
C TRP A 371 21.30 -10.98 -10.33
N ARG A 372 22.06 -12.08 -10.38
CA ARG A 372 22.57 -12.63 -11.65
C ARG A 372 21.46 -12.98 -12.62
N TYR A 373 20.37 -13.54 -12.10
CA TYR A 373 19.22 -13.88 -12.94
C TYR A 373 18.48 -12.64 -13.45
N ILE A 374 18.22 -11.66 -12.59
CA ILE A 374 17.64 -10.37 -12.98
C ILE A 374 18.46 -9.75 -14.11
N LYS A 375 19.80 -9.74 -13.97
CA LYS A 375 20.71 -9.24 -15.01
C LYS A 375 20.52 -10.01 -16.32
N SER A 376 20.47 -11.35 -16.27
CA SER A 376 20.25 -12.19 -17.47
C SER A 376 18.89 -12.00 -18.15
N GLN A 377 17.82 -11.69 -17.40
CA GLN A 377 16.49 -11.45 -17.98
C GLN A 377 16.40 -10.09 -18.66
N LYS A 378 17.12 -9.08 -18.15
CA LYS A 378 17.18 -7.77 -18.78
C LYS A 378 17.80 -7.81 -20.17
N ASP A 379 18.84 -8.61 -20.35
CA ASP A 379 19.51 -8.78 -21.64
C ASP A 379 18.60 -9.44 -22.70
N LEU A 380 17.47 -10.04 -22.30
CA LEU A 380 16.52 -10.77 -23.16
C LEU A 380 15.26 -9.97 -23.54
N HIS A 381 14.90 -8.90 -22.82
CA HIS A 381 13.59 -8.21 -22.94
C HIS A 381 13.64 -6.76 -23.46
N CYS A 382 14.73 -6.34 -24.13
CA CYS A 382 15.00 -4.96 -24.58
C CYS A 382 14.06 -4.35 -25.67
N ASN A 383 12.77 -4.70 -25.73
CA ASN A 383 11.84 -4.15 -26.74
C ASN A 383 10.56 -3.48 -26.19
N GLU A 384 10.32 -3.43 -24.87
CA GLU A 384 9.14 -2.74 -24.32
C GLU A 384 9.54 -1.65 -23.28
N GLU A 385 9.20 -0.41 -23.61
CA GLU A 385 9.05 0.81 -22.79
C GLU A 385 9.97 1.03 -21.56
N GLU A 386 10.96 1.91 -21.77
CA GLU A 386 11.67 2.90 -20.90
C GLU A 386 11.93 2.66 -19.39
N LEU A 387 11.10 1.96 -18.62
CA LEU A 387 11.25 1.86 -17.16
C LEU A 387 12.33 0.87 -16.69
N TYR A 388 12.77 -0.05 -17.58
CA TYR A 388 13.80 -1.05 -17.29
C TYR A 388 15.04 -0.96 -18.21
N ASN A 389 15.00 -0.06 -19.19
CA ASN A 389 16.05 0.17 -20.17
C ASN A 389 17.15 1.07 -19.58
N GLY A 390 18.08 0.45 -18.85
CA GLY A 390 19.33 1.11 -18.47
C GLY A 390 19.90 0.58 -17.16
N TYR A 391 21.23 0.45 -17.14
CA TYR A 391 22.04 0.38 -15.93
C TYR A 391 22.00 1.75 -15.21
N SER A 392 20.82 2.30 -14.93
CA SER A 392 20.67 3.53 -14.15
C SER A 392 20.46 3.21 -12.68
N LEU A 393 20.84 4.15 -11.82
CA LEU A 393 20.59 4.08 -10.38
C LEU A 393 19.09 3.96 -10.08
N ILE A 394 18.24 4.67 -10.83
CA ILE A 394 16.78 4.62 -10.65
C ILE A 394 16.20 3.23 -10.95
N SER A 395 16.70 2.53 -11.97
CA SER A 395 16.30 1.15 -12.26
C SER A 395 16.58 0.20 -11.08
N LEU A 396 17.71 0.40 -10.37
CA LEU A 396 18.04 -0.40 -9.19
C LEU A 396 17.03 -0.20 -8.06
N LYS A 397 16.56 1.03 -7.83
CA LYS A 397 15.50 1.33 -6.85
C LYS A 397 14.25 0.49 -7.11
N TYR A 398 13.74 0.45 -8.34
CA TYR A 398 12.50 -0.28 -8.65
C TYR A 398 12.65 -1.79 -8.54
N ILE A 399 13.83 -2.32 -8.88
CA ILE A 399 14.09 -3.77 -8.91
C ILE A 399 14.42 -4.32 -7.53
N SER A 400 15.01 -3.51 -6.64
CA SER A 400 15.45 -3.91 -5.30
C SER A 400 14.39 -4.70 -4.52
N TYR A 401 13.15 -4.21 -4.50
CA TYR A 401 12.08 -4.84 -3.73
C TYR A 401 11.63 -6.16 -4.35
N ILE A 402 11.56 -6.21 -5.68
CA ILE A 402 11.24 -7.43 -6.43
C ILE A 402 12.34 -8.49 -6.21
N ALA A 403 13.61 -8.07 -6.20
CA ALA A 403 14.74 -8.95 -5.89
C ALA A 403 14.66 -9.46 -4.45
N TYR A 404 14.34 -8.61 -3.48
CA TYR A 404 14.20 -9.02 -2.08
C TYR A 404 13.13 -10.10 -1.91
N LEU A 405 11.99 -9.94 -2.59
CA LEU A 405 10.91 -10.92 -2.61
C LEU A 405 11.36 -12.28 -3.15
N ALA A 406 12.11 -12.31 -4.25
CA ALA A 406 12.68 -13.56 -4.79
C ALA A 406 13.69 -14.19 -3.83
N CYS A 407 14.52 -13.38 -3.16
CA CYS A 407 15.47 -13.89 -2.17
C CYS A 407 14.74 -14.56 -1.01
N VAL A 408 13.72 -13.91 -0.45
CA VAL A 408 12.89 -14.49 0.63
C VAL A 408 12.22 -15.78 0.15
N LYS A 409 11.66 -15.78 -1.07
CA LYS A 409 11.07 -16.97 -1.66
C LYS A 409 12.05 -18.14 -1.82
N GLN A 410 13.30 -17.85 -2.19
CA GLN A 410 14.34 -18.87 -2.34
C GLN A 410 14.88 -19.37 -1.00
N MET A 411 14.93 -18.51 0.02
CA MET A 411 15.32 -18.89 1.39
C MET A 411 14.24 -19.73 2.08
N GLU A 412 12.96 -19.48 1.79
CA GLU A 412 11.85 -20.22 2.37
C GLU A 412 11.70 -21.62 1.74
N LYS A 413 12.16 -22.64 2.47
CA LYS A 413 12.13 -24.04 2.02
C LYS A 413 10.93 -24.82 2.54
N VAL A 414 10.37 -24.41 3.69
CA VAL A 414 9.44 -25.24 4.47
C VAL A 414 8.00 -24.76 4.31
N GLY A 415 7.78 -23.45 4.35
CA GLY A 415 6.48 -22.82 4.28
C GLY A 415 6.16 -22.11 2.97
N GLN A 416 5.03 -21.42 2.96
CA GLN A 416 4.67 -20.48 1.91
C GLN A 416 5.16 -19.07 2.29
N VAL A 417 5.36 -18.23 1.25
CA VAL A 417 5.68 -16.81 1.39
C VAL A 417 4.43 -15.99 1.08
N LEU A 418 4.10 -15.07 1.98
CA LEU A 418 3.00 -14.13 1.80
C LEU A 418 3.55 -12.70 1.70
N MET A 419 3.20 -12.01 0.62
CA MET A 419 3.46 -10.58 0.45
C MET A 419 2.27 -9.78 0.96
N VAL A 420 2.48 -8.95 1.98
CA VAL A 420 1.44 -8.14 2.63
C VAL A 420 1.72 -6.67 2.36
N GLN A 421 0.83 -5.99 1.63
CA GLN A 421 1.08 -4.63 1.16
C GLN A 421 -0.21 -3.82 1.02
N PRO A 422 -0.15 -2.49 1.11
CA PRO A 422 -1.26 -1.66 0.69
C PRO A 422 -1.52 -1.82 -0.83
N LEU A 423 -2.76 -1.54 -1.26
CA LEU A 423 -3.18 -1.72 -2.66
C LEU A 423 -2.31 -0.96 -3.67
N ASP A 424 -1.90 0.27 -3.35
CA ASP A 424 -1.06 1.11 -4.21
C ASP A 424 0.28 0.45 -4.58
N GLU A 425 0.78 -0.46 -3.74
CA GLU A 425 2.03 -1.21 -3.96
C GLU A 425 1.84 -2.54 -4.73
N LYS A 426 0.62 -2.88 -5.16
CA LYS A 426 0.33 -4.12 -5.91
C LYS A 426 1.20 -4.32 -7.15
N GLN A 427 1.69 -3.24 -7.75
CA GLN A 427 2.56 -3.28 -8.92
C GLN A 427 3.85 -4.08 -8.67
N VAL A 428 4.35 -4.10 -7.44
CA VAL A 428 5.55 -4.88 -7.09
C VAL A 428 5.30 -6.38 -7.29
N SER A 429 4.15 -6.90 -6.87
CA SER A 429 3.79 -8.32 -7.05
C SER A 429 3.57 -8.68 -8.52
N VAL A 430 2.99 -7.76 -9.30
CA VAL A 430 2.82 -7.93 -10.76
C VAL A 430 4.19 -7.98 -11.45
N ALA A 431 5.10 -7.08 -11.07
CA ALA A 431 6.45 -7.04 -11.63
C ALA A 431 7.25 -8.30 -11.26
N TYR A 432 7.15 -8.77 -10.01
CA TYR A 432 7.73 -10.07 -9.61
C TYR A 432 7.23 -11.23 -10.46
N LYS A 433 5.91 -11.35 -10.63
CA LYS A 433 5.30 -12.41 -11.45
C LYS A 433 5.90 -12.45 -12.85
N ASN A 434 6.11 -11.28 -13.46
CA ASN A 434 6.56 -11.17 -14.83
C ASN A 434 8.08 -11.37 -14.96
N LEU A 435 8.88 -10.90 -14.00
CA LEU A 435 10.34 -10.91 -14.09
C LEU A 435 11.01 -12.15 -13.47
N LEU A 436 10.41 -12.70 -12.40
CA LEU A 436 11.06 -13.68 -11.51
C LEU A 436 10.19 -14.90 -11.20
N GLY A 437 8.89 -14.83 -11.49
CA GLY A 437 7.93 -15.84 -11.11
C GLY A 437 8.12 -17.18 -11.80
N ASP A 438 8.75 -17.23 -12.98
CA ASP A 438 9.05 -18.44 -13.74
C ASP A 438 10.17 -19.27 -13.10
N LYS A 439 11.22 -18.60 -12.60
CA LYS A 439 12.37 -19.25 -11.97
C LYS A 439 12.17 -19.54 -10.49
N TYR A 440 11.60 -18.58 -9.75
CA TYR A 440 11.48 -18.66 -8.29
C TYR A 440 10.09 -19.11 -7.82
N GLY A 441 9.17 -19.31 -8.76
CA GLY A 441 7.82 -19.79 -8.51
C GLY A 441 6.89 -18.71 -7.97
N GLY A 442 5.65 -19.13 -7.71
CA GLY A 442 4.58 -18.24 -7.27
C GLY A 442 4.72 -17.71 -5.84
N ILE A 443 4.17 -16.51 -5.63
CA ILE A 443 3.93 -15.94 -4.30
C ILE A 443 2.43 -15.68 -4.09
N LEU A 444 2.00 -15.73 -2.82
CA LEU A 444 0.69 -15.26 -2.41
C LEU A 444 0.79 -13.75 -2.13
N GLY A 445 -0.14 -12.97 -2.65
CA GLY A 445 -0.27 -11.56 -2.33
C GLY A 445 -1.53 -11.30 -1.52
N PHE A 446 -1.38 -10.48 -0.49
CA PHE A 446 -2.42 -9.97 0.37
C PHE A 446 -2.38 -8.43 0.29
N HIS A 447 -3.24 -7.88 -0.55
CA HIS A 447 -3.33 -6.44 -0.76
C HIS A 447 -4.44 -5.89 0.10
N TRP A 448 -4.09 -5.08 1.08
CA TRP A 448 -5.07 -4.49 1.97
C TRP A 448 -5.43 -3.07 1.54
N MET A 449 -6.65 -2.70 1.90
CA MET A 449 -7.14 -1.34 1.85
C MET A 449 -7.62 -0.98 3.25
N VAL A 450 -7.25 0.21 3.70
CA VAL A 450 -7.93 0.78 4.86
C VAL A 450 -9.36 1.14 4.41
N PRO A 451 -10.38 0.88 5.23
CA PRO A 451 -11.76 1.30 4.96
C PRO A 451 -11.97 2.83 4.75
N ILE A 452 -10.91 3.63 4.81
CA ILE A 452 -10.89 5.05 4.44
C ILE A 452 -10.79 5.15 2.91
N VAL A 453 -11.91 5.03 2.21
CA VAL A 453 -11.94 5.33 0.77
C VAL A 453 -12.23 6.81 0.60
N SER A 454 -11.29 7.58 0.05
CA SER A 454 -11.60 8.89 -0.51
C SER A 454 -11.98 8.76 -1.99
N ASN A 455 -12.92 9.58 -2.45
CA ASN A 455 -13.48 9.55 -3.80
C ASN A 455 -12.92 10.76 -4.56
N ILE A 456 -11.64 10.68 -4.92
CA ILE A 456 -11.08 11.62 -5.88
C ILE A 456 -11.41 11.04 -7.26
N SER A 457 -12.53 11.47 -7.81
CA SER A 457 -12.92 11.13 -9.17
C SER A 457 -12.19 12.04 -10.15
N THR A 458 -10.90 11.85 -10.38
CA THR A 458 -10.24 12.38 -11.57
C THR A 458 -9.26 11.36 -12.10
N MET A 459 -9.32 11.20 -13.42
CA MET A 459 -8.53 10.32 -14.26
C MET A 459 -7.04 10.64 -14.13
N ASP A 460 -6.38 10.14 -13.10
CA ASP A 460 -4.98 9.73 -13.12
C ASP A 460 -4.74 8.79 -11.94
N THR A 461 -4.37 7.56 -12.27
CA THR A 461 -4.15 6.44 -11.36
C THR A 461 -3.02 6.75 -10.37
N LEU A 462 -3.36 7.31 -9.20
CA LEU A 462 -2.68 7.15 -7.91
C LEU A 462 -3.37 8.07 -6.91
N PHE A 463 -3.75 7.52 -5.75
CA PHE A 463 -4.23 8.33 -4.64
C PHE A 463 -3.06 9.15 -4.10
N THR A 464 -2.88 10.39 -4.57
CA THR A 464 -1.84 11.26 -4.02
C THR A 464 -2.31 11.76 -2.65
N LEU A 465 -1.75 11.16 -1.59
CA LEU A 465 -2.02 11.53 -0.19
C LEU A 465 -1.68 12.99 0.13
N LYS A 466 -1.01 13.71 -0.79
CA LYS A 466 -0.61 15.12 -0.67
C LYS A 466 -1.72 16.05 -0.21
N ASP A 467 -2.92 15.87 -0.73
CA ASP A 467 -4.01 16.80 -0.44
C ASP A 467 -4.85 16.38 0.77
N TYR A 468 -4.50 15.26 1.44
CA TYR A 468 -5.35 14.59 2.42
C TYR A 468 -4.65 14.20 3.73
N LEU A 469 -3.42 14.64 3.98
CA LEU A 469 -2.73 14.31 5.22
C LEU A 469 -3.33 14.91 6.47
N ALA A 470 -3.55 16.23 6.51
CA ALA A 470 -4.08 16.85 7.72
C ALA A 470 -5.42 16.22 8.14
N PRO A 471 -6.32 15.90 7.19
CA PRO A 471 -7.47 15.09 7.53
C PRO A 471 -7.14 13.65 7.97
N LEU A 472 -6.19 12.97 7.33
CA LEU A 472 -5.80 11.61 7.73
C LEU A 472 -5.19 11.57 9.14
N ASP A 473 -4.27 12.48 9.46
CA ASP A 473 -3.70 12.65 10.81
C ASP A 473 -4.81 12.83 11.83
N ASN A 474 -5.74 13.74 11.55
CA ASN A 474 -6.86 13.99 12.44
C ASN A 474 -7.74 12.73 12.63
N LEU A 475 -7.99 11.95 11.57
CA LEU A 475 -8.72 10.70 11.68
C LEU A 475 -7.97 9.66 12.52
N ILE A 476 -6.63 9.63 12.46
CA ILE A 476 -5.78 8.76 13.28
C ILE A 476 -5.83 9.21 14.75
N GLU A 477 -5.60 10.49 15.02
CA GLU A 477 -5.60 11.07 16.38
C GLU A 477 -6.94 10.90 17.09
N ASN A 478 -8.05 11.04 16.37
CA ASN A 478 -9.39 10.83 16.92
C ASN A 478 -9.78 9.35 17.00
N GLY A 479 -8.88 8.41 16.70
CA GLY A 479 -9.14 6.98 16.75
C GLY A 479 -10.16 6.48 15.72
N ILE A 480 -10.53 7.31 14.74
CA ILE A 480 -11.49 6.95 13.70
C ILE A 480 -10.97 5.80 12.85
N ILE A 481 -9.67 5.76 12.57
CA ILE A 481 -9.10 4.67 11.75
C ILE A 481 -9.21 3.32 12.44
N LYS A 482 -8.85 3.28 13.73
CA LYS A 482 -9.06 2.11 14.57
C LYS A 482 -10.53 1.70 14.59
N GLN A 483 -11.44 2.67 14.70
CA GLN A 483 -12.87 2.41 14.65
C GLN A 483 -13.31 1.85 13.30
N CYS A 484 -12.81 2.36 12.17
CA CYS A 484 -13.16 1.85 10.85
C CYS A 484 -12.68 0.40 10.65
N PHE A 485 -11.49 0.06 11.17
CA PHE A 485 -11.01 -1.33 11.20
C PHE A 485 -11.95 -2.23 12.02
N LEU A 486 -12.36 -1.80 13.21
CA LEU A 486 -13.34 -2.51 14.03
C LEU A 486 -14.70 -2.62 13.33
N GLU A 487 -15.18 -1.56 12.70
CA GLU A 487 -16.44 -1.58 11.95
C GLU A 487 -16.37 -2.59 10.79
N SER A 488 -15.27 -2.62 10.05
CA SER A 488 -15.04 -3.61 8.97
C SER A 488 -15.05 -5.05 9.48
N GLY A 489 -14.44 -5.29 10.64
CA GLY A 489 -14.49 -6.61 11.26
C GLY A 489 -15.89 -6.96 11.78
N ALA A 490 -16.61 -6.00 12.37
CA ALA A 490 -18.00 -6.21 12.81
C ALA A 490 -18.90 -6.56 11.62
N ALA A 491 -18.68 -5.90 10.49
CA ALA A 491 -19.29 -6.17 9.20
C ALA A 491 -19.14 -7.65 8.82
N ALA A 492 -17.90 -8.17 8.81
CA ALA A 492 -17.61 -9.55 8.45
C ALA A 492 -18.19 -10.59 9.43
N THR A 493 -18.52 -10.19 10.66
CA THR A 493 -19.07 -11.09 11.68
C THR A 493 -20.59 -11.15 11.72
N ASN A 494 -21.30 -10.38 10.89
CA ASN A 494 -22.75 -10.18 10.97
C ASN A 494 -23.25 -9.81 12.39
N LEU A 495 -22.40 -9.15 13.19
CA LEU A 495 -22.78 -8.71 14.53
C LEU A 495 -23.81 -7.57 14.42
N ASP A 496 -24.86 -7.65 15.25
CA ASP A 496 -25.90 -6.63 15.32
C ASP A 496 -25.29 -5.25 15.63
N LYS A 497 -25.77 -4.22 14.93
CA LYS A 497 -25.33 -2.82 15.07
C LYS A 497 -25.42 -2.33 16.52
N ASN A 498 -26.33 -2.90 17.32
CA ASN A 498 -26.47 -2.61 18.75
C ASN A 498 -25.19 -2.92 19.56
N SER A 499 -24.39 -3.90 19.14
CA SER A 499 -23.08 -4.22 19.74
C SER A 499 -22.02 -3.14 19.49
N ILE A 500 -22.21 -2.32 18.46
CA ILE A 500 -21.31 -1.23 18.03
C ILE A 500 -21.71 0.10 18.70
N VAL A 501 -22.91 0.18 19.30
CA VAL A 501 -23.48 1.43 19.87
C VAL A 501 -22.63 2.05 20.99
N SER A 502 -21.86 1.26 21.75
CA SER A 502 -20.91 1.81 22.74
C SER A 502 -19.79 2.61 22.07
N TYR A 503 -19.38 2.21 20.86
CA TYR A 503 -18.41 2.92 20.04
C TYR A 503 -19.03 4.08 19.26
N THR A 504 -20.31 3.97 18.86
CA THR A 504 -21.06 5.05 18.21
C THR A 504 -21.25 6.27 19.12
N LYS A 505 -21.43 6.08 20.44
CA LYS A 505 -21.47 7.20 21.40
C LYS A 505 -20.15 7.99 21.45
N ILE A 506 -19.01 7.30 21.38
CA ILE A 506 -17.68 7.93 21.28
C ILE A 506 -17.55 8.64 19.91
N LYS A 507 -18.03 8.01 18.84
CA LYS A 507 -18.08 8.58 17.49
C LYS A 507 -18.95 9.85 17.41
N GLU A 508 -20.10 9.90 18.06
CA GLU A 508 -20.97 11.08 18.12
C GLU A 508 -20.37 12.22 18.95
N GLN A 509 -19.67 11.91 20.06
CA GLN A 509 -18.91 12.88 20.83
C GLN A 509 -17.71 13.44 20.05
N LEU A 510 -17.04 12.61 19.24
CA LEU A 510 -15.93 13.04 18.40
C LEU A 510 -16.40 13.82 17.17
N LEU A 511 -17.47 13.38 16.50
CA LEU A 511 -18.06 14.09 15.35
C LEU A 511 -18.68 15.43 15.72
N SER A 512 -19.25 15.56 16.93
CA SER A 512 -19.72 16.86 17.44
C SER A 512 -18.55 17.81 17.74
N LYS A 513 -17.44 17.31 18.31
CA LYS A 513 -16.20 18.07 18.50
C LYS A 513 -15.54 18.47 17.16
N HIS A 514 -15.63 17.61 16.15
CA HIS A 514 -15.07 17.85 14.81
C HIS A 514 -15.89 18.85 14.00
N ARG A 515 -17.23 18.74 14.04
CA ARG A 515 -18.13 19.76 13.49
C ARG A 515 -17.83 21.12 14.11
N TYR A 516 -17.64 21.19 15.42
CA TYR A 516 -17.28 22.42 16.11
C TYR A 516 -15.95 23.03 15.61
N LEU A 517 -14.90 22.22 15.45
CA LEU A 517 -13.59 22.69 14.96
C LEU A 517 -13.61 23.11 13.48
N LEU A 518 -14.32 22.38 12.63
CA LEU A 518 -14.51 22.74 11.22
C LEU A 518 -15.32 24.04 11.07
N THR A 519 -16.35 24.25 11.89
CA THR A 519 -17.12 25.49 11.90
C THR A 519 -16.26 26.68 12.34
N GLN A 520 -15.44 26.54 13.38
CA GLN A 520 -14.53 27.61 13.81
C GLN A 520 -13.44 27.98 12.80
N GLN A 521 -12.88 27.00 12.07
CA GLN A 521 -11.92 27.30 11.01
C GLN A 521 -12.58 28.02 9.82
N ILE A 522 -13.82 27.67 9.47
CA ILE A 522 -14.60 28.36 8.43
C ILE A 522 -14.87 29.81 8.85
N ASP A 523 -15.29 30.04 10.09
CA ASP A 523 -15.60 31.37 10.62
C ASP A 523 -14.34 32.26 10.82
N SER A 524 -13.14 31.69 10.84
CA SER A 524 -11.86 32.43 10.93
C SER A 524 -11.27 32.82 9.57
N ILE A 525 -11.79 32.25 8.48
CA ILE A 525 -11.34 32.49 7.09
C ILE A 525 -12.30 33.42 6.33
N SER A 526 -13.55 33.52 6.79
CA SER A 526 -14.52 34.57 6.42
C SER A 526 -14.36 35.81 7.29
#